data_AF-A0AAT9WH37-F1
#
_entry.id   AF-A0AAT9WH37-F1
#
_cell.length_a   1.000
_cell.length_b   1.000
_cell.length_c   1.000
_cell.angle_alpha   90.00
_cell.angle_beta   90.00
_cell.angle_gamma   90.00
#
_symmetry.space_group_name_H-M   'P 1'
#
loop_
_entity.id
_entity.type
_entity.pdbx_description
1 polymer ?
#
loop_
_entity_poly.entity_id
_entity_poly.type
_entity_poly.pdbx_seq_one_letter_code
_entity_poly.pdbx_strand_id
1 'polypeptide(L)'
;MARDPGAIVDTSIEVLEQLANRLIEMIGEPGFETLLFRSAHRVSLDFPWLIFDPRARPADPEFHLLRRCFEGQDPAQAHAAFSLLFNTVIDILSTFIGTHLTMLIVQSAIGRVAATKTSKEQDDG
;
A
#
# COMPACT_ATOMS: atom_id res chain seq x y z
N MET A 1 10.57 16.12 16.17
CA MET A 1 9.43 15.21 16.40
C MET A 1 9.76 13.89 15.75
N ALA A 2 10.13 12.88 16.54
CA ALA A 2 10.28 11.53 16.03
C ALA A 2 8.88 11.04 15.67
N ARG A 3 8.60 10.83 14.37
CA ARG A 3 7.37 10.14 13.96
C ARG A 3 7.38 8.77 14.62
N ASP A 4 6.29 8.42 15.29
CA ASP A 4 6.08 7.09 15.82
C ASP A 4 6.23 6.07 14.68
N PRO A 5 7.16 5.09 14.80
CA PRO A 5 7.29 3.99 13.85
C PRO A 5 5.97 3.33 13.50
N GLY A 6 5.08 3.15 14.48
CA GLY A 6 3.75 2.57 14.28
C GLY A 6 2.91 3.42 13.32
N ALA A 7 2.90 4.74 13.52
CA ALA A 7 2.15 5.67 12.68
C ALA A 7 2.59 5.70 11.19
N ILE A 8 3.86 5.39 10.90
CA ILE A 8 4.36 5.28 9.52
C ILE A 8 3.82 4.02 8.87
N VAL A 9 3.83 2.89 9.58
CA VAL A 9 3.27 1.62 9.09
C VAL A 9 1.76 1.75 8.88
N ASP A 10 1.05 2.32 9.85
CA ASP A 10 -0.40 2.57 9.76
C ASP A 10 -0.76 3.40 8.52
N THR A 11 -0.10 4.55 8.34
CA THR A 11 -0.35 5.41 7.17
C THR A 11 -0.03 4.69 5.86
N SER A 12 0.99 3.84 5.85
CA SER A 12 1.40 3.08 4.66
C SER A 12 0.34 2.04 4.28
N ILE A 13 -0.17 1.31 5.27
CA ILE A 13 -1.24 0.33 5.10
C ILE A 13 -2.53 1.01 4.65
N GLU A 14 -2.94 2.10 5.29
CA GLU A 14 -4.14 2.88 4.90
C GLU A 14 -4.09 3.34 3.43
N VAL A 15 -2.92 3.81 2.97
CA VAL A 15 -2.74 4.22 1.56
C VAL A 15 -2.91 3.03 0.63
N LEU A 16 -2.35 1.87 1.00
CA LEU A 16 -2.45 0.67 0.18
C LEU A 16 -3.88 0.11 0.14
N GLU A 17 -4.61 0.14 1.26
CA GLU A 17 -6.03 -0.23 1.34
C GLU A 17 -6.90 0.63 0.43
N GLN A 18 -6.70 1.94 0.46
CA GLN A 18 -7.48 2.86 -0.36
C GLN A 18 -7.18 2.72 -1.86
N LEU A 19 -5.95 2.35 -2.19
CA LEU A 19 -5.57 2.00 -3.55
C LEU A 19 -6.18 0.64 -3.95
N ALA A 20 -6.12 -0.36 -3.07
CA ALA A 20 -6.68 -1.68 -3.26
C ALA A 20 -8.17 -1.61 -3.59
N ASN A 21 -8.95 -0.91 -2.77
CA ASN A 21 -10.39 -0.71 -3.00
C ASN A 21 -10.68 -0.19 -4.42
N ARG A 22 -9.86 0.76 -4.90
CA ARG A 22 -10.06 1.36 -6.21
C ARG A 22 -9.61 0.50 -7.38
N LEU A 23 -8.53 -0.24 -7.20
CA LEU A 23 -8.06 -1.18 -8.21
C LEU A 23 -8.99 -2.39 -8.29
N ILE A 24 -9.48 -2.89 -7.16
CA ILE A 24 -10.45 -4.00 -7.12
C ILE A 24 -11.73 -3.64 -7.89
N GLU A 25 -12.25 -2.41 -7.73
CA GLU A 25 -13.38 -1.93 -8.53
C GLU A 25 -13.12 -1.92 -10.05
N MET A 26 -11.87 -1.75 -10.48
CA MET A 26 -11.51 -1.60 -11.90
C MET A 26 -11.05 -2.90 -12.57
N ILE A 27 -10.25 -3.71 -11.87
CA ILE A 27 -9.57 -4.89 -12.42
C ILE A 27 -9.94 -6.19 -11.67
N GLY A 28 -10.81 -6.11 -10.67
CA GLY A 28 -11.20 -7.23 -9.82
C GLY A 28 -10.14 -7.60 -8.77
N GLU A 29 -10.59 -8.31 -7.74
CA GLU A 29 -9.73 -8.80 -6.64
C GLU A 29 -8.57 -9.69 -7.11
N PRO A 30 -8.77 -10.70 -7.98
CA PRO A 30 -7.65 -11.52 -8.48
C PRO A 30 -6.62 -10.71 -9.28
N GLY A 31 -7.07 -9.66 -9.97
CA GLY A 31 -6.20 -8.74 -10.72
C GLY A 31 -5.33 -7.91 -9.78
N PHE A 32 -5.92 -7.36 -8.73
CA PHE A 32 -5.21 -6.63 -7.69
C PHE A 32 -4.22 -7.53 -6.93
N GLU A 33 -4.63 -8.73 -6.51
CA GLU A 33 -3.73 -9.68 -5.84
C GLU A 33 -2.52 -10.02 -6.70
N THR A 34 -2.74 -10.25 -8.02
CA THR A 34 -1.64 -10.53 -8.96
C THR A 34 -0.68 -9.35 -9.10
N LEU A 35 -1.22 -8.13 -9.22
CA LEU A 35 -0.44 -6.89 -9.28
C LEU A 35 0.41 -6.73 -8.02
N LEU A 36 -0.20 -6.89 -6.85
CA LEU A 36 0.47 -6.68 -5.58
C LEU A 36 1.51 -7.78 -5.31
N PHE A 37 1.20 -9.04 -5.64
CA PHE A 37 2.17 -10.14 -5.57
C PHE A 37 3.42 -9.86 -6.42
N ARG A 38 3.23 -9.44 -7.68
CA ARG A 38 4.35 -9.11 -8.57
C ARG A 38 5.18 -7.95 -8.03
N SER A 39 4.51 -6.94 -7.48
CA SER A 39 5.15 -5.76 -6.90
C SER A 39 5.97 -6.14 -5.65
N ALA A 40 5.38 -6.90 -4.73
CA ALA A 40 6.05 -7.39 -3.52
C ALA A 40 7.22 -8.31 -3.86
N HIS A 41 7.05 -9.23 -4.81
CA HIS A 41 8.13 -10.09 -5.27
C HIS A 41 9.31 -9.29 -5.83
N ARG A 42 9.04 -8.23 -6.62
CA ARG A 42 10.09 -7.34 -7.12
C ARG A 42 10.83 -6.63 -5.98
N VAL A 43 10.09 -6.05 -5.03
CA VAL A 43 10.66 -5.32 -3.89
C VAL A 43 11.42 -6.26 -2.95
N SER A 44 11.01 -7.52 -2.84
CA SER A 44 11.68 -8.52 -2.02
C SER A 44 13.12 -8.81 -2.46
N LEU A 45 13.48 -8.47 -3.71
CA LEU A 45 14.86 -8.57 -4.19
C LEU A 45 15.79 -7.56 -3.50
N ASP A 46 15.27 -6.39 -3.14
CA ASP A 46 15.99 -5.34 -2.41
C ASP A 46 15.77 -5.45 -0.90
N PHE A 47 14.61 -5.98 -0.48
CA PHE A 47 14.19 -6.15 0.91
C PHE A 47 13.75 -7.61 1.18
N PRO A 48 14.68 -8.56 1.41
CA PRO A 48 14.36 -9.99 1.50
C PRO A 48 13.40 -10.39 2.63
N TRP A 49 13.22 -9.52 3.62
CA TRP A 49 12.27 -9.71 4.73
C TRP A 49 10.82 -9.43 4.32
N LEU A 50 10.56 -8.80 3.16
CA LEU A 50 9.23 -8.53 2.62
C LEU A 50 8.65 -9.78 1.93
N ILE A 51 8.49 -10.85 2.70
CA ILE A 51 7.91 -12.11 2.22
C ILE A 51 6.39 -11.99 2.32
N PHE A 52 5.77 -11.53 1.23
CA PHE A 52 4.34 -11.30 1.16
C PHE A 52 3.75 -11.95 -0.10
N ASP A 53 2.81 -12.87 0.10
CA ASP A 53 1.98 -13.41 -0.97
C ASP A 53 0.51 -13.10 -0.68
N PRO A 54 -0.10 -12.10 -1.35
CA PRO A 54 -1.51 -11.76 -1.15
C PRO A 54 -2.47 -12.86 -1.61
N ARG A 55 -1.96 -13.88 -2.33
CA ARG A 55 -2.76 -15.00 -2.85
C ARG A 55 -2.72 -16.23 -1.92
N ALA A 56 -1.85 -16.22 -0.91
CA ALA A 56 -1.77 -17.30 0.07
C ALA A 56 -2.99 -17.20 1.00
N ARG A 57 -3.99 -18.08 0.81
CA ARG A 57 -5.21 -18.08 1.64
C ARG A 57 -4.91 -18.27 3.13
N PRO A 58 -5.64 -17.60 4.05
CA PRO A 58 -6.84 -16.78 3.84
C PRO A 58 -6.52 -15.36 3.31
N ALA A 59 -7.48 -14.78 2.57
CA ALA A 59 -7.39 -13.40 2.09
C ALA A 59 -7.07 -12.47 3.25
N ASP A 60 -6.10 -11.59 3.06
CA ASP A 60 -5.65 -10.59 4.03
C ASP A 60 -6.07 -9.19 3.57
N PRO A 61 -7.39 -8.89 3.55
CA PRO A 61 -7.92 -7.64 2.99
C PRO A 61 -7.49 -6.40 3.77
N GLU A 62 -7.10 -6.59 5.04
CA GLU A 62 -6.61 -5.55 5.95
C GLU A 62 -5.06 -5.51 6.00
N PHE A 63 -4.39 -6.27 5.11
CA PHE A 63 -2.93 -6.27 4.97
C PHE A 63 -2.16 -6.56 6.28
N HIS A 64 -2.69 -7.40 7.18
CA HIS A 64 -2.04 -7.81 8.42
C HIS A 64 -0.69 -8.49 8.23
N LEU A 65 -0.56 -9.33 7.21
CA LEU A 65 0.70 -10.01 6.87
C LEU A 65 1.75 -8.98 6.43
N LEU A 66 1.34 -8.06 5.56
CA LEU A 66 2.20 -6.99 5.10
C LEU A 66 2.61 -6.07 6.25
N ARG A 67 1.66 -5.68 7.10
CA ARG A 67 1.89 -4.91 8.33
C ARG A 67 2.92 -5.57 9.23
N ARG A 68 2.80 -6.87 9.49
CA ARG A 68 3.78 -7.63 10.30
C ARG A 68 5.18 -7.61 9.69
N CYS A 69 5.31 -7.66 8.35
CA CYS A 69 6.60 -7.50 7.70
C CYS A 69 7.24 -6.15 8.01
N PHE A 70 6.45 -5.08 8.10
CA PHE A 70 6.92 -3.72 8.38
C PHE A 70 7.20 -3.46 9.86
N GLU A 71 6.35 -3.93 10.77
CA GLU A 71 6.48 -3.71 12.23
C GLU A 71 7.77 -4.30 12.82
N GLY A 72 8.32 -5.35 12.19
CA GLY A 72 9.58 -5.97 12.61
C GLY A 72 10.84 -5.25 12.17
N GLN A 73 10.75 -4.13 11.44
CA GLN A 73 11.90 -3.47 10.80
C GLN A 73 12.19 -2.09 11.40
N ASP A 74 13.41 -1.62 11.13
CA ASP A 74 13.78 -0.23 11.37
C ASP A 74 12.83 0.73 10.58
N PRO A 75 12.40 1.87 11.16
CA PRO A 75 11.44 2.76 10.50
C PRO A 75 11.91 3.29 9.14
N ALA A 76 13.22 3.51 8.95
CA ALA A 76 13.76 3.96 7.67
C ALA A 76 13.74 2.83 6.64
N GLN A 77 14.01 1.59 7.06
CA GLN A 77 13.88 0.40 6.21
C GLN A 77 12.43 0.15 5.81
N ALA A 78 11.51 0.20 6.77
CA ALA A 78 10.07 0.05 6.52
C ALA A 78 9.56 1.11 5.53
N HIS A 79 9.94 2.37 5.73
CA HIS A 79 9.57 3.46 4.83
C HIS A 79 10.14 3.30 3.42
N ALA A 80 11.42 2.90 3.31
CA ALA A 80 12.07 2.69 2.02
C ALA A 80 11.42 1.55 1.24
N ALA A 81 11.16 0.42 1.90
CA ALA A 81 10.50 -0.73 1.30
C ALA A 81 9.07 -0.41 0.87
N PHE A 82 8.29 0.30 1.70
CA PHE A 82 6.94 0.73 1.33
C PHE A 82 6.95 1.68 0.14
N SER A 83 7.85 2.67 0.14
CA SER A 83 7.97 3.62 -0.98
C SER A 83 8.32 2.90 -2.28
N LEU A 84 9.24 1.94 -2.24
CA LEU A 84 9.59 1.13 -3.40
C LEU A 84 8.42 0.24 -3.86
N LEU A 85 7.69 -0.37 -2.92
CA LEU A 85 6.50 -1.18 -3.22
C LEU A 85 5.43 -0.34 -3.90
N PHE A 86 5.11 0.83 -3.35
CA PHE A 86 4.11 1.73 -3.88
C PHE A 86 4.48 2.24 -5.28
N ASN A 87 5.74 2.65 -5.48
CA ASN A 87 6.22 3.05 -6.81
C ASN A 87 6.16 1.89 -7.81
N THR A 88 6.52 0.67 -7.39
CA THR A 88 6.45 -0.52 -8.27
C THR A 88 5.01 -0.81 -8.69
N VAL A 89 4.04 -0.69 -7.77
CA VAL A 89 2.61 -0.82 -8.10
C VAL A 89 2.20 0.21 -9.15
N ILE A 90 2.58 1.48 -8.96
CA ILE A 90 2.28 2.58 -9.89
C ILE A 90 2.91 2.37 -11.26
N ASP A 91 4.16 1.91 -11.33
CA ASP A 91 4.87 1.68 -12.60
C ASP A 91 4.21 0.54 -13.39
N ILE A 92 3.85 -0.54 -12.71
CA ILE A 92 3.13 -1.66 -13.34
C ILE A 92 1.75 -1.20 -13.82
N LEU A 93 1.00 -0.46 -13.01
CA LEU A 93 -0.29 0.12 -13.41
C LEU A 93 -0.14 1.04 -14.63
N SER A 94 0.84 1.95 -14.62
CA SER A 94 1.11 2.87 -15.72
C SER A 94 1.41 2.14 -17.03
N THR A 95 2.04 0.97 -16.95
CA THR A 95 2.27 0.11 -18.11
C THR A 95 0.97 -0.51 -18.64
N PHE A 96 -0.01 -0.80 -17.77
CA PHE A 96 -1.27 -1.42 -18.16
C PHE A 96 -2.33 -0.44 -18.67
N ILE A 97 -2.50 0.72 -18.03
CA ILE A 97 -3.59 1.67 -18.32
C ILE A 97 -3.12 3.05 -18.81
N GLY A 98 -1.80 3.25 -18.90
CA GLY A 98 -1.19 4.53 -19.23
C GLY A 98 -1.05 5.46 -18.02
N THR A 99 0.00 6.28 -18.03
CA THR A 99 0.40 7.16 -16.91
C THR A 99 -0.69 8.13 -16.45
N HIS A 100 -1.47 8.67 -17.39
CA HIS A 100 -2.51 9.65 -17.05
C HIS A 100 -3.59 9.06 -16.14
N LEU A 101 -4.10 7.87 -16.47
CA LEU A 101 -5.14 7.23 -15.68
C LEU A 101 -4.59 6.72 -14.34
N THR A 102 -3.36 6.21 -14.32
CA THR A 102 -2.68 5.83 -13.06
C THR A 102 -2.60 7.01 -12.09
N MET A 103 -2.16 8.17 -12.55
CA MET A 103 -2.03 9.35 -11.69
C MET A 103 -3.39 9.81 -11.13
N LEU A 104 -4.46 9.76 -11.94
CA LEU A 104 -5.81 10.10 -11.46
C LEU A 104 -6.28 9.16 -10.34
N ILE A 105 -6.05 7.85 -10.49
CA ILE A 105 -6.42 6.86 -9.47
C ILE A 105 -5.62 7.08 -8.18
N VAL A 106 -4.30 7.27 -8.30
CA VAL A 106 -3.40 7.50 -7.17
C VAL A 106 -3.77 8.79 -6.42
N GLN A 107 -3.97 9.90 -7.13
CA GLN A 107 -4.37 11.17 -6.53
C GLN A 107 -5.73 11.05 -5.80
N SER A 108 -6.68 10.32 -6.39
CA SER A 108 -7.97 10.04 -5.77
C SER A 108 -7.84 9.23 -4.47
N ALA A 109 -6.96 8.23 -4.44
CA ALA A 109 -6.71 7.41 -3.25
C ALA A 109 -6.03 8.23 -2.14
N ILE A 110 -4.98 8.99 -2.46
CA ILE A 110 -4.27 9.86 -1.50
C ILE A 110 -5.20 10.92 -0.92
N GLY A 111 -6.03 11.56 -1.76
CA GLY A 111 -7.01 12.55 -1.32
C GLY A 111 -8.00 12.00 -0.29
N ARG A 112 -8.41 10.72 -0.42
CA ARG A 112 -9.30 10.08 0.57
C ARG A 112 -8.62 9.84 1.91
N VAL A 113 -7.35 9.43 1.93
CA VAL A 113 -6.58 9.26 3.18
C VAL A 113 -6.42 10.61 3.91
N ALA A 114 -6.22 11.71 3.18
CA ALA A 114 -6.15 13.04 3.79
C ALA A 114 -7.50 13.49 4.39
N ALA A 115 -8.61 13.17 3.72
CA ALA A 115 -9.95 13.51 4.20
C ALA A 115 -10.35 12.74 5.46
N THR A 116 -10.02 11.44 5.55
CA THR A 116 -10.33 10.61 6.75
C THR A 116 -9.58 11.08 7.99
N LYS A 117 -8.37 11.61 7.84
CA LYS A 117 -7.57 12.17 8.96
C LYS A 117 -8.18 13.47 9.50
N THR A 118 -8.78 14.29 8.64
CA THR A 118 -9.40 15.56 9.04
C THR A 118 -10.72 15.34 9.82
N SER A 119 -11.49 14.30 9.46
CA SER A 119 -12.74 13.97 10.18
C SER A 119 -12.53 13.42 11.59
N LYS A 120 -11.37 12.82 11.89
CA LYS A 120 -11.07 12.19 13.18
C LYS A 120 -10.58 13.19 14.24
N GLU A 121 -10.17 14.40 13.82
CA GLU A 121 -9.69 15.48 14.69
C GLU A 121 -10.80 16.46 15.11
N GLN A 122 -12.02 16.31 14.58
CA GLN A 122 -13.15 17.22 14.87
C GLN A 122 -14.19 16.65 15.86
N ASP A 123 -13.96 15.48 16.46
CA ASP A 123 -14.90 14.81 17.40
C ASP A 123 -14.37 14.71 18.85
N ASP A 124 -13.22 15.32 19.15
CA ASP A 124 -12.58 15.28 20.50
C ASP A 124 -12.60 16.65 21.21
N GLY A 125 -13.64 17.45 20.97
CA GLY A 125 -13.82 18.82 21.50
C GLY A 125 -15.02 19.00 22.41
#